data_AF-A0A8S8Z0R7-F1
#
_entry.id   AF-A0A8S8Z0R7-F1
#
_cell.length_a   1.000
_cell.length_b   1.000
_cell.length_c   1.000
_cell.angle_alpha   90.00
_cell.angle_beta   90.00
_cell.angle_gamma   90.00
#
_symmetry.space_group_name_H-M   'P 1'
#
loop_
_entity.id
_entity.type
_entity.pdbx_description
1 polymer ?
#
loop_
_entity_poly.entity_id
_entity_poly.type
_entity_poly.pdbx_seq_one_letter_code
_entity_poly.pdbx_strand_id
1 'polypeptide(L)' 'MLNHTVKKLEQFGIKKDDIEITVSPENPKVGSIVVEVFPYHLEIARVRTIRNASFISGSITTVELKTDTEGNYID' A
#
# COMPACT_ATOMS: atom_id res chain seq x y z
N MET A 1 9.68 -2.91 8.13
CA MET A 1 8.51 -2.22 7.53
C MET A 1 8.21 -2.77 6.14
N LEU A 2 8.92 -2.39 5.07
CA LEU A 2 8.56 -2.79 3.70
C LEU A 2 8.45 -4.31 3.47
N ASN A 3 9.41 -5.10 3.97
CA ASN A 3 9.32 -6.57 3.90
C ASN A 3 8.08 -7.13 4.62
N HIS A 4 7.72 -6.52 5.75
CA HIS A 4 6.53 -6.91 6.50
C HIS A 4 5.25 -6.50 5.76
N THR A 5 5.24 -5.30 5.15
CA THR A 5 4.16 -4.86 4.26
C THR A 5 3.92 -5.84 3.12
N VAL A 6 4.97 -6.24 2.39
CA VAL A 6 4.85 -7.20 1.29
C VAL A 6 4.31 -8.54 1.80
N LYS A 7 4.85 -9.06 2.91
CA LYS A 7 4.37 -10.30 3.53
C LYS A 7 2.89 -10.20 3.95
N LYS A 8 2.46 -9.05 4.47
CA LYS A 8 1.07 -8.80 4.85
C LYS A 8 0.17 -8.83 3.62
N LEU A 9 0.56 -8.18 2.52
CA LEU A 9 -0.18 -8.21 1.25
C LEU A 9 -0.24 -9.63 0.66
N GLU A 10 0.82 -10.43 0.77
CA GLU A 10 0.83 -11.85 0.38
C GLU A 10 -0.18 -12.68 1.19
N GLN A 11 -0.38 -12.39 2.49
CA GLN A 11 -1.43 -13.02 3.30
C GLN A 11 -2.85 -12.72 2.80
N PHE A 12 -3.05 -11.58 2.10
CA PHE A 12 -4.29 -11.25 1.41
C PHE A 12 -4.39 -11.85 0.00
N GLY A 13 -3.41 -12.64 -0.42
CA GLY A 13 -3.38 -13.33 -1.72
C GLY A 13 -2.80 -12.50 -2.88
N ILE A 14 -2.19 -11.34 -2.59
CA ILE A 14 -1.50 -10.52 -3.59
C ILE A 14 -0.13 -11.12 -3.85
N LYS A 15 0.17 -11.50 -5.10
CA LYS A 15 1.47 -12.09 -5.41
C LYS A 15 2.53 -11.00 -5.46
N LYS A 16 3.75 -11.34 -5.07
CA LYS A 16 4.88 -10.40 -5.15
C LYS A 16 5.11 -9.84 -6.55
N ASP A 17 4.89 -10.65 -7.58
CA ASP A 17 5.03 -10.23 -8.99
C ASP A 17 3.95 -9.23 -9.44
N ASP A 18 2.85 -9.10 -8.68
CA ASP A 18 1.80 -8.09 -8.91
C ASP A 18 2.11 -6.77 -8.18
N ILE A 19 3.21 -6.68 -7.42
CA ILE A 19 3.57 -5.52 -6.61
C ILE A 19 4.75 -4.76 -7.25
N GLU A 20 4.50 -3.50 -7.59
CA GLU A 20 5.54 -2.54 -7.91
C GLU A 20 5.81 -1.63 -6.72
N ILE A 21 7.05 -1.64 -6.21
CA ILE A 21 7.46 -0.77 -5.11
C ILE A 21 8.11 0.48 -5.71
N THR A 22 7.52 1.63 -5.43
CA THR A 22 8.00 2.93 -5.93
C THR A 22 7.85 4.01 -4.87
N VAL A 23 8.78 4.98 -4.90
CA VAL A 23 8.70 6.21 -4.10
C VAL A 23 7.90 7.31 -4.79
N SER A 24 7.72 7.18 -6.11
CA SER A 24 7.00 8.12 -6.96
C SER A 24 6.35 7.32 -8.09
N PRO A 25 5.05 6.99 -7.99
CA PRO A 25 4.39 6.22 -9.04
C PRO A 25 4.41 6.99 -10.35
N GLU A 26 5.12 6.45 -11.34
CA GLU A 26 5.17 7.00 -12.69
C GLU A 26 3.94 6.53 -13.47
N ASN A 27 3.11 7.47 -13.90
CA ASN A 27 1.91 7.21 -14.71
C ASN A 27 0.89 6.21 -14.10
N PRO A 28 0.42 6.42 -12.85
CA PRO A 28 -0.68 5.63 -12.31
C PRO A 28 -1.92 5.78 -13.20
N LYS A 29 -2.73 4.74 -13.32
CA LYS A 29 -3.95 4.76 -14.15
C LYS A 29 -5.18 4.90 -13.27
N VAL A 30 -6.25 5.52 -13.79
CA VAL A 30 -7.55 5.47 -13.11
C VAL A 30 -7.96 4.01 -12.94
N GLY A 31 -8.35 3.65 -11.72
CA GLY A 31 -8.65 2.27 -11.33
C GLY A 31 -7.47 1.50 -10.74
N SER A 32 -6.23 1.99 -10.86
CA SER A 32 -5.07 1.39 -10.18
C SER A 32 -5.28 1.35 -8.67
N ILE A 33 -4.81 0.26 -8.04
CA ILE A 33 -4.70 0.16 -6.59
C ILE A 33 -3.35 0.72 -6.19
N VAL A 34 -3.35 1.63 -5.22
CA VAL A 34 -2.15 2.12 -4.55
C VAL A 34 -2.19 1.70 -3.11
N VAL A 35 -1.02 1.37 -2.56
CA VAL A 35 -0.85 1.02 -1.15
C VAL A 35 0.07 2.06 -0.53
N GLU A 36 -0.49 2.91 0.32
CA GLU A 36 0.29 3.87 1.08
C GLU A 36 0.73 3.22 2.39
N VAL A 37 2.03 3.27 2.67
CA VAL A 37 2.63 2.56 3.80
C VAL A 37 2.86 3.53 4.96
N PHE A 38 2.06 3.40 6.01
CA PHE A 38 2.23 4.14 7.26
C PHE A 38 2.83 3.23 8.35
N PRO A 39 3.42 3.79 9.43
CA PRO A 39 4.06 2.97 10.47
C PRO A 39 3.15 1.93 11.14
N TYR A 40 1.84 2.17 11.23
CA TYR A 40 0.91 1.29 11.97
C TYR A 40 -0.24 0.76 11.10
N HIS A 41 -0.28 1.11 9.83
CA HIS A 41 -1.28 0.60 8.90
C HIS A 41 -0.85 0.76 7.44
N LEU A 42 -1.49 0.01 6.57
CA LEU A 42 -1.49 0.21 5.14
C LEU A 42 -2.81 0.83 4.74
N GLU A 43 -2.76 1.91 3.97
CA GLU A 43 -3.95 2.47 3.37
C GLU A 43 -4.07 1.96 1.94
N ILE A 44 -5.14 1.20 1.67
CA ILE A 44 -5.43 0.65 0.35
C ILE A 44 -6.41 1.59 -0.32
N ALA A 45 -5.97 2.25 -1.39
CA ALA A 45 -6.77 3.23 -2.08
C ALA A 45 -6.84 2.96 -3.58
N ARG A 46 -7.93 3.40 -4.21
CA ARG A 46 -8.10 3.30 -5.67
C ARG A 46 -7.95 4.68 -6.30
N VAL A 47 -7.13 4.78 -7.33
CA VAL A 47 -7.00 6.01 -8.13
C VAL A 47 -8.34 6.32 -8.80
N ARG A 48 -8.90 7.49 -8.52
CA ARG A 48 -10.18 7.97 -9.08
C ARG A 48 -9.96 8.94 -10.24
N THR A 49 -8.96 9.81 -10.11
CA THR A 49 -8.71 10.88 -11.07
C THR A 49 -7.19 11.14 -11.18
N ILE A 50 -6.72 11.51 -12.37
CA ILE A 50 -5.34 11.94 -12.61
C ILE A 50 -5.38 13.36 -13.17
N ARG A 51 -4.57 14.27 -12.61
CA ARG A 51 -4.43 15.66 -13.06
C ARG A 51 -3.01 16.15 -12.81
N ASN A 52 -2.41 16.79 -13.81
CA ASN A 52 -1.11 17.48 -13.68
C ASN A 52 -0.01 16.61 -13.01
N ALA A 53 0.16 15.36 -13.49
CA ALA A 53 1.10 14.39 -12.94
C ALA A 53 0.86 13.96 -11.48
N SER A 54 -0.26 14.36 -10.88
CA SER A 54 -0.75 13.86 -9.59
C SER A 54 -1.99 13.00 -9.79
N PHE A 55 -2.27 12.13 -8.83
CA PHE A 55 -3.50 11.36 -8.79
C PHE A 55 -4.26 11.64 -7.48
N ILE A 56 -5.58 11.51 -7.56
CA ILE A 56 -6.48 11.56 -6.41
C ILE A 56 -6.99 10.14 -6.22
N SER A 57 -6.64 9.54 -5.10
CA SER A 57 -7.13 8.23 -4.68
C SER A 57 -8.29 8.39 -3.69
N GLY A 58 -9.13 7.37 -3.60
CA GLY A 58 -10.07 7.25 -2.49
C GLY A 58 -9.82 5.96 -1.73
N SER A 59 -9.82 6.05 -0.41
CA SER A 59 -9.74 4.91 0.51
C SER A 59 -10.73 3.81 0.12
N ILE A 60 -10.24 2.57 0.10
CA ILE A 60 -11.04 1.35 0.00
C ILE A 60 -11.13 0.72 1.38
N THR A 61 -9.97 0.53 2.02
CA THR A 61 -9.85 -0.07 3.35
C THR A 61 -8.47 0.23 3.92
N THR A 62 -8.38 0.08 5.24
CA THR A 62 -7.11 0.13 5.97
C THR A 62 -6.76 -1.28 6.45
N VAL A 63 -5.47 -1.63 6.44
CA VAL A 63 -4.94 -2.88 7.02
C VAL A 63 -4.02 -2.50 8.17
N GLU A 64 -4.35 -2.93 9.39
CA GLU A 64 -3.51 -2.66 10.56
C GLU A 64 -2.17 -3.42 10.48
N LEU A 65 -1.09 -2.73 10.85
CA LEU A 65 0.22 -3.32 11.08
C LEU A 65 0.47 -3.33 12.59
N LYS A 66 0.70 -4.52 13.15
CA LYS A 66 0.95 -4.68 14.58
C LYS A 66 2.44 -4.59 14.87
N THR A 67 2.77 -4.04 16.03
CA THR A 67 4.12 -4.04 16.57
C THR A 67 4.15 -4.66 17.96
N ASP A 68 5.25 -5.30 18.32
CA ASP A 68 5.52 -5.69 19.70
C ASP A 68 5.86 -4.46 20.57
N THR A 69 6.17 -4.70 21.84
CA THR A 69 6.55 -3.65 22.82
C THR A 69 7.86 -2.95 22.48
N GLU A 70 8.70 -3.54 21.63
CA GLU A 70 9.98 -2.99 21.18
C GLU A 70 9.84 -2.23 19.84
N GLY A 71 8.65 -2.22 19.24
CA GLY A 71 8.36 -1.57 17.97
C GLY A 71 8.68 -2.43 16.73
N ASN A 72 8.96 -3.72 16.91
CA ASN A 72 9.17 -4.63 15.78
C ASN A 72 7.82 -5.07 15.20
N TYR A 73 7.71 -5.10 13.88
CA TYR A 73 6.50 -5.56 13.19
C TYR A 73 6.25 -7.05 13.40
N ILE A 74 5.02 -7.40 13.77
CA ILE A 74 4.55 -8.77 14.02
C ILE A 74 3.30 -9.09 13.19
N ASP A 75 3.13 -10.36 12.81
CA ASP A 75 2.00 -10.83 11.99
C ASP A 75 0.69 -11.03 12.78
#